data_AF-A0ABD1CSY3-F1
#
_entry.id   AF-A0ABD1CSY3-F1
#
_cell.length_a   1.000
_cell.length_b   1.000
_cell.length_c   1.000
_cell.angle_alpha   90.00
_cell.angle_beta   90.00
_cell.angle_gamma   90.00
#
_symmetry.space_group_name_H-M   'P 1'
#
loop_
_entity.id
_entity.type
_entity.pdbx_description
1 polymer ?
#
loop_
_entity_poly.entity_id
_entity_poly.type
_entity_poly.pdbx_seq_one_letter_code
_entity_poly.pdbx_strand_id
1 'polypeptide(L)'
;MTSPSPSGGDLKLETDPKLVTKATEIVQPLPSSTVDRNLDTVLEAVKTVDQTCDYKRCKQKTNMMGSNCGFCKQRFCFKHGLPEIHGCGEDVKRKEREEFLHPLPAKTVQAQEDLKKAHGRLEQKLKSMNLSRKAKPSGGGEGSSGKSGDT
;
A
#
# COMPACT_ATOMS: atom_id res chain seq x y z
N MET A 1 -12.60 1.31 -50.47
CA MET A 1 -11.34 1.31 -49.71
C MET A 1 -11.68 1.01 -48.26
N THR A 2 -11.43 -0.24 -47.90
CA THR A 2 -11.87 -0.93 -46.69
C THR A 2 -10.76 -0.92 -45.63
N SER A 3 -11.17 -0.73 -44.38
CA SER A 3 -10.52 -1.09 -43.11
C SER A 3 -9.39 -0.17 -42.58
N PRO A 4 -9.07 -0.16 -41.25
CA PRO A 4 -9.52 -1.11 -40.22
C PRO A 4 -10.03 -0.51 -38.89
N SER A 5 -10.85 -1.33 -38.23
CA SER A 5 -11.36 -1.22 -36.86
C SER A 5 -10.24 -1.27 -35.80
N PRO A 6 -10.42 -0.65 -34.62
CA PRO A 6 -9.50 -0.81 -33.51
C PRO A 6 -9.63 -2.22 -32.92
N SER A 7 -8.60 -3.03 -33.10
CA SER A 7 -8.43 -4.32 -32.44
C SER A 7 -8.43 -4.12 -30.93
N GLY A 8 -9.44 -4.69 -30.26
CA GLY A 8 -9.49 -4.81 -28.82
C GLY A 8 -8.25 -5.54 -28.31
N GLY A 9 -7.40 -4.80 -27.60
CA GLY A 9 -6.33 -5.40 -26.81
C GLY A 9 -6.96 -6.15 -25.65
N ASP A 10 -6.87 -7.48 -25.71
CA ASP A 10 -7.21 -8.39 -24.64
C ASP A 10 -6.37 -8.03 -23.41
N LEU A 11 -6.98 -7.37 -22.42
CA LEU A 11 -6.36 -7.17 -21.09
C LEU A 11 -6.28 -8.54 -20.42
N LYS A 12 -5.22 -9.28 -20.73
CA LYS A 12 -4.94 -10.56 -20.12
C LYS A 12 -4.60 -10.34 -18.65
N LEU A 13 -5.59 -10.48 -17.78
CA LEU A 13 -5.38 -10.58 -16.35
C LEU A 13 -4.74 -11.95 -16.10
N GLU A 14 -3.41 -11.99 -16.02
CA GLU A 14 -2.68 -13.20 -15.66
C GLU A 14 -2.98 -13.51 -14.19
N THR A 15 -4.00 -14.34 -13.96
CA THR A 15 -4.31 -14.89 -12.65
C THR A 15 -3.47 -16.14 -12.45
N ASP A 16 -2.32 -15.97 -11.80
CA ASP A 16 -1.49 -17.09 -11.35
C ASP A 16 -2.34 -18.12 -10.58
N PRO A 17 -2.39 -19.40 -11.01
CA PRO A 17 -3.29 -20.42 -10.46
C PRO A 17 -2.92 -20.89 -9.03
N LYS A 18 -1.90 -20.29 -8.41
CA LYS A 18 -1.43 -20.64 -7.05
C LYS A 18 -1.97 -19.71 -5.96
N LEU A 19 -2.70 -18.65 -6.30
CA LEU A 19 -3.38 -17.77 -5.35
C LEU A 19 -4.90 -18.05 -5.36
N VAL A 20 -5.27 -19.24 -4.90
CA VAL A 20 -6.69 -19.54 -4.63
C VAL A 20 -7.06 -18.87 -3.32
N THR A 21 -7.37 -17.58 -3.37
CA THR A 21 -8.04 -16.87 -2.28
C THR A 21 -9.53 -17.17 -2.36
N LYS A 22 -10.25 -17.01 -1.24
CA LYS A 22 -11.73 -17.13 -1.22
C LYS A 22 -12.40 -16.21 -2.25
N ALA A 23 -11.78 -15.08 -2.57
CA ALA A 23 -12.25 -14.16 -3.60
C ALA A 23 -12.31 -14.82 -5.00
N THR A 24 -11.34 -15.67 -5.35
CA THR A 24 -11.30 -16.35 -6.66
C THR A 24 -12.34 -17.46 -6.78
N GLU A 25 -12.74 -18.10 -5.67
CA GLU A 25 -13.75 -19.16 -5.67
C GLU A 25 -15.19 -18.60 -5.63
N ILE A 26 -15.37 -17.40 -5.07
CA ILE A 26 -16.67 -16.71 -4.98
C ILE A 26 -16.96 -15.87 -6.23
N VAL A 27 -15.92 -15.37 -6.92
CA VAL A 27 -16.06 -14.55 -8.12
C VAL A 27 -15.58 -15.35 -9.33
N GLN A 28 -16.44 -16.21 -9.87
CA GLN A 28 -16.35 -16.56 -11.29
C GLN A 28 -16.34 -15.26 -12.10
N PRO A 29 -15.61 -15.17 -13.23
CA PRO A 29 -15.56 -13.95 -14.03
C PRO A 29 -16.98 -13.55 -14.43
N LEU A 30 -17.52 -12.55 -13.73
CA LEU A 30 -18.87 -12.08 -13.93
C LEU A 30 -18.92 -11.46 -15.33
N PRO A 31 -19.93 -11.79 -16.16
CA PRO A 31 -20.04 -11.21 -17.48
C PRO A 31 -20.20 -9.69 -17.34
N SER A 32 -19.44 -8.93 -18.14
CA SER A 32 -19.39 -7.46 -18.11
C SER A 32 -20.79 -6.81 -18.14
N SER A 33 -21.73 -7.42 -18.85
CA SER A 33 -23.12 -6.97 -18.95
C SER A 33 -23.92 -7.01 -17.63
N THR A 34 -23.57 -7.88 -16.69
CA THR A 34 -24.20 -7.95 -15.35
C THR A 34 -23.57 -6.98 -14.37
N VAL A 35 -22.27 -6.72 -14.54
CA VAL A 35 -21.54 -5.71 -13.77
C VAL A 35 -22.14 -4.34 -14.06
N ASP A 36 -22.33 -3.96 -15.32
CA ASP A 36 -22.87 -2.64 -15.71
C ASP A 36 -24.30 -2.37 -15.21
N ARG A 37 -25.13 -3.40 -15.00
CA ARG A 37 -26.53 -3.23 -14.54
C ARG A 37 -26.70 -3.29 -13.03
N ASN A 38 -25.73 -3.85 -12.29
CA ASN A 38 -25.82 -4.04 -10.84
C ASN A 38 -24.49 -3.70 -10.13
N LEU A 39 -23.83 -2.62 -10.56
CA LEU A 39 -22.55 -2.17 -10.02
C LEU A 39 -22.58 -2.05 -8.50
N ASP A 40 -23.63 -1.44 -7.94
CA ASP A 40 -23.77 -1.24 -6.49
C ASP A 40 -23.84 -2.57 -5.73
N THR A 41 -24.52 -3.58 -6.29
CA THR A 41 -24.62 -4.91 -5.66
C THR A 41 -23.28 -5.63 -5.68
N VAL A 42 -22.52 -5.51 -6.76
CA VAL A 42 -21.18 -6.10 -6.86
C VAL A 42 -20.22 -5.40 -5.90
N LEU A 43 -20.25 -4.07 -5.81
CA LEU A 43 -19.41 -3.31 -4.89
C LEU A 43 -19.71 -3.66 -3.43
N GLU A 44 -20.99 -3.85 -3.08
CA GLU A 44 -21.36 -4.27 -1.73
C GLU A 44 -20.89 -5.70 -1.43
N ALA A 45 -21.01 -6.62 -2.39
CA ALA A 45 -20.49 -7.98 -2.24
C ALA A 45 -18.97 -7.99 -2.01
N VAL A 46 -18.20 -7.22 -2.79
CA VAL A 46 -16.74 -7.11 -2.63
C VAL A 46 -16.38 -6.54 -1.25
N LYS A 47 -17.06 -5.47 -0.80
CA LYS A 47 -16.85 -4.93 0.56
C LYS A 47 -17.10 -5.98 1.63
N THR A 48 -18.13 -6.82 1.47
CA THR A 48 -18.40 -7.87 2.47
C THR A 48 -17.30 -8.92 2.52
N VAL A 49 -16.74 -9.30 1.37
CA VAL A 49 -15.61 -10.24 1.31
C VAL A 49 -14.39 -9.63 2.00
N ASP A 50 -14.02 -8.39 1.66
CA ASP A 50 -12.88 -7.68 2.26
C ASP A 50 -13.01 -7.47 3.78
N GLN A 51 -14.25 -7.36 4.27
CA GLN A 51 -14.57 -7.19 5.69
C GLN A 51 -14.81 -8.50 6.44
N THR A 52 -14.51 -9.65 5.83
CA THR A 52 -14.58 -10.96 6.48
C THR A 52 -13.21 -11.59 6.62
N CYS A 53 -13.08 -12.56 7.51
CA CYS A 53 -11.84 -13.30 7.68
C CYS A 53 -11.65 -14.32 6.55
N ASP A 54 -10.49 -14.29 5.90
CA ASP A 54 -10.16 -15.18 4.77
C ASP A 54 -9.89 -16.64 5.17
N TYR A 55 -9.86 -16.95 6.46
CA TYR A 55 -9.65 -18.33 6.91
C TYR A 55 -10.83 -19.23 6.48
N LYS A 56 -10.55 -20.42 5.93
CA LYS A 56 -11.54 -21.30 5.25
C LYS A 56 -12.81 -21.53 6.06
N ARG A 57 -12.69 -21.74 7.37
CA ARG A 57 -13.81 -22.03 8.29
C ARG A 57 -14.31 -20.82 9.07
N CYS A 58 -13.68 -19.66 8.95
CA CYS A 58 -14.06 -18.46 9.68
C CYS A 58 -15.02 -17.58 8.87
N LYS A 59 -16.03 -17.02 9.52
CA LYS A 59 -16.96 -16.01 8.98
C LYS A 59 -17.02 -14.76 9.88
N GLN A 60 -16.02 -14.58 10.72
CA GLN A 60 -15.97 -13.43 11.62
C GLN A 60 -15.73 -12.16 10.82
N LYS A 61 -16.51 -11.11 11.10
CA LYS A 61 -16.32 -9.78 10.50
C LYS A 61 -15.02 -9.15 11.03
N THR A 62 -14.20 -8.66 10.12
CA THR A 62 -12.91 -8.01 10.41
C THR A 62 -12.99 -6.49 10.27
N ASN A 63 -14.14 -5.92 9.88
CA ASN A 63 -14.35 -4.48 9.63
C ASN A 63 -13.63 -3.58 10.67
N MET A 64 -13.99 -3.70 11.95
CA MET A 64 -13.40 -2.89 13.02
C MET A 64 -12.06 -3.44 13.53
N MET A 65 -11.93 -4.77 13.57
CA MET A 65 -10.83 -5.46 14.26
C MET A 65 -10.32 -6.60 13.39
N GLY A 66 -9.29 -6.32 12.60
CA GLY A 66 -8.65 -7.29 11.72
C GLY A 66 -7.25 -6.83 11.34
N SER A 67 -6.36 -7.81 11.17
CA SER A 67 -4.98 -7.60 10.73
C SER A 67 -4.77 -8.19 9.34
N ASN A 68 -3.92 -7.54 8.56
CA ASN A 68 -3.54 -8.02 7.23
C ASN A 68 -2.19 -8.73 7.35
N CYS A 69 -2.05 -9.87 6.67
CA CYS A 69 -0.78 -10.59 6.65
C CYS A 69 0.20 -9.93 5.67
N GLY A 70 1.46 -9.71 6.09
CA GLY A 70 2.49 -9.10 5.23
C GLY A 70 2.94 -9.96 4.04
N PHE A 71 2.62 -11.26 4.05
CA PHE A 71 3.04 -12.23 3.01
C PHE A 71 1.93 -12.45 1.98
N CYS A 72 0.76 -12.94 2.42
CA CYS A 72 -0.37 -13.22 1.52
C CYS A 72 -1.31 -12.03 1.30
N LYS A 73 -1.12 -10.91 2.03
CA LYS A 73 -1.92 -9.68 1.95
C LYS A 73 -3.43 -9.87 2.17
N GLN A 74 -3.83 -11.02 2.72
CA GLN A 74 -5.21 -11.34 3.09
C GLN A 74 -5.57 -10.77 4.46
N ARG A 75 -6.88 -10.64 4.75
CA ARG A 75 -7.37 -10.06 6.01
C ARG A 75 -7.90 -11.13 6.96
N PHE A 76 -7.45 -11.09 8.20
CA PHE A 76 -7.80 -12.08 9.22
C PHE A 76 -8.31 -11.44 10.50
N CYS A 77 -9.12 -12.19 11.25
CA CYS A 77 -9.46 -11.82 12.62
C CYS A 77 -8.31 -12.16 13.57
N PHE A 78 -8.29 -11.61 14.79
CA PHE A 78 -7.21 -11.87 15.76
C PHE A 78 -6.98 -13.34 16.10
N LYS A 79 -7.99 -14.21 15.94
CA LYS A 79 -7.84 -15.66 16.13
C LYS A 79 -7.06 -16.35 15.01
N HIS A 80 -7.08 -15.81 13.78
CA HIS A 80 -6.43 -16.38 12.60
C HIS A 80 -5.35 -15.47 12.00
N GLY A 81 -5.03 -14.36 12.65
CA GLY A 81 -4.05 -13.38 12.18
C GLY A 81 -2.60 -13.86 12.27
N LEU A 82 -2.34 -14.94 13.02
CA LEU A 82 -1.01 -15.52 13.10
C LEU A 82 -0.64 -16.24 11.78
N PRO A 83 0.56 -16.00 11.23
CA PRO A 83 1.05 -16.64 10.00
C PRO A 83 0.99 -18.17 10.04
N GLU A 84 1.27 -18.78 11.20
CA GLU A 84 1.20 -20.23 11.41
C GLU A 84 -0.19 -20.81 11.16
N ILE A 85 -1.25 -20.05 11.44
CA ILE A 85 -2.63 -20.55 11.40
C ILE A 85 -3.15 -20.58 9.97
N HIS A 86 -2.79 -19.58 9.14
CA HIS A 86 -3.25 -19.47 7.76
C HIS A 86 -2.20 -19.91 6.72
N GLY A 87 -1.08 -20.49 7.16
CA GLY A 87 -0.10 -21.15 6.29
C GLY A 87 1.05 -20.28 5.78
N CYS A 88 1.17 -19.03 6.23
CA CYS A 88 2.29 -18.14 5.90
C CYS A 88 3.49 -18.29 6.85
N GLY A 89 3.44 -19.21 7.82
CA GLY A 89 4.51 -19.41 8.82
C GLY A 89 5.87 -19.75 8.21
N GLU A 90 5.91 -20.58 7.17
CA GLU A 90 7.17 -20.96 6.51
C GLU A 90 7.85 -19.77 5.80
N ASP A 91 7.08 -18.82 5.26
CA ASP A 91 7.65 -17.63 4.61
C ASP A 91 8.17 -16.62 5.64
N VAL A 92 7.48 -16.47 6.77
CA VAL A 92 7.97 -15.69 7.93
C VAL A 92 9.29 -16.27 8.41
N LYS A 93 9.31 -17.58 8.67
CA LYS A 93 10.48 -18.30 9.17
C LYS A 93 11.66 -18.22 8.22
N ARG A 94 11.42 -18.24 6.90
CA ARG A 94 12.48 -18.07 5.89
C ARG A 94 13.06 -16.66 5.96
N LYS A 95 12.20 -15.63 6.00
CA LYS A 95 12.62 -14.24 6.10
C LYS A 95 13.39 -13.97 7.39
N GLU A 96 12.87 -14.40 8.53
CA GLU A 96 13.54 -14.24 9.83
C GLU A 96 14.87 -15.00 9.87
N ARG A 97 14.94 -16.19 9.27
CA ARG A 97 16.20 -16.94 9.16
C ARG A 97 17.20 -16.22 8.28
N GLU A 98 16.79 -15.66 7.15
CA GLU A 98 17.66 -14.88 6.28
C GLU A 98 18.22 -13.66 7.01
N GLU A 99 17.36 -12.90 7.70
CA GLU A 99 17.76 -11.76 8.53
C GLU A 99 18.69 -12.16 9.68
N PHE A 100 18.47 -13.33 10.30
CA PHE A 100 19.29 -13.84 11.38
C PHE A 100 20.65 -14.39 10.92
N LEU A 101 20.68 -15.13 9.80
CA LEU A 101 21.91 -15.73 9.26
C LEU A 101 22.80 -14.69 8.55
N HIS A 102 22.19 -13.66 7.98
CA HIS A 102 22.90 -12.57 7.30
C HIS A 102 22.63 -11.24 7.98
N PRO A 103 23.13 -11.04 9.22
CA PRO A 103 23.06 -9.75 9.85
C PRO A 103 23.82 -8.75 8.98
N LEU A 104 23.15 -7.65 8.63
CA LEU A 104 23.75 -6.56 7.87
C LEU A 104 25.03 -6.12 8.59
N PRO A 105 26.18 -6.03 7.91
CA PRO A 105 27.41 -5.59 8.56
C PRO A 105 27.20 -4.20 9.16
N ALA A 106 27.72 -3.94 10.36
CA ALA A 106 27.44 -2.72 11.12
C ALA A 106 27.61 -1.42 10.31
N LYS A 107 28.58 -1.41 9.38
CA LYS A 107 28.83 -0.29 8.44
C LYS A 107 27.65 -0.02 7.50
N THR A 108 26.97 -1.07 7.02
CA THR A 108 25.78 -0.94 6.16
C THR A 108 24.55 -0.47 6.94
N VAL A 109 24.41 -0.88 8.20
CA VAL A 109 23.33 -0.40 9.09
C VAL A 109 23.49 1.09 9.33
N GLN A 110 24.69 1.55 9.69
CA GLN A 110 24.99 2.97 9.86
C GLN A 110 24.77 3.77 8.57
N ALA A 111 25.24 3.26 7.43
CA ALA A 111 25.02 3.90 6.15
C ALA A 111 23.53 4.05 5.80
N GLN A 112 22.70 3.04 6.09
CA GLN A 112 21.26 3.11 5.90
C GLN A 112 20.59 4.13 6.83
N GLU A 113 21.01 4.20 8.10
CA GLU A 113 20.52 5.20 9.04
C GLU A 113 20.87 6.62 8.62
N ASP A 114 22.10 6.83 8.14
CA ASP A 114 22.56 8.13 7.67
C ASP A 114 21.82 8.55 6.40
N LEU A 115 21.53 7.61 5.49
CA LEU A 115 20.70 7.86 4.31
C LEU A 115 19.27 8.26 4.71
N LYS A 116 18.65 7.56 5.67
CA LYS A 116 17.32 7.90 6.20
C LYS A 116 17.30 9.30 6.82
N LYS A 117 18.32 9.65 7.61
CA LYS A 117 18.47 11.01 8.19
C LYS A 117 18.65 12.06 7.11
N ALA A 118 19.46 11.79 6.09
CA ALA A 118 19.68 12.69 4.96
C ALA A 118 18.37 12.93 4.18
N HIS A 119 17.60 11.87 3.93
CA HIS A 119 16.29 11.95 3.27
C HIS A 119 15.29 12.80 4.09
N GLY A 120 15.19 12.58 5.40
CA GLY A 120 14.31 13.38 6.27
C GLY A 120 14.69 14.87 6.28
N ARG A 121 15.99 15.20 6.30
CA ARG A 121 16.47 16.59 6.20
C ARG A 121 16.12 17.21 4.85
N LEU A 122 16.22 16.45 3.77
CA LEU A 122 15.84 16.89 2.43
C LEU A 122 14.34 17.20 2.38
N GLU A 123 13.50 16.30 2.88
CA GLU A 123 12.05 16.47 2.92
C GLU A 123 11.63 17.70 3.72
N GLN A 124 12.24 17.95 4.88
CA GLN A 124 12.02 19.15 5.67
C GLN A 124 12.40 20.43 4.91
N LYS A 125 13.54 20.43 4.21
CA LYS A 125 13.96 21.57 3.37
C LYS A 125 13.03 21.78 2.17
N LEU A 126 12.56 20.71 1.54
CA LEU A 126 11.58 20.80 0.47
C LEU A 126 10.26 21.38 0.99
N LYS A 127 9.82 20.97 2.18
CA LYS A 127 8.62 21.51 2.83
C LYS A 127 8.79 23.00 3.16
N SER A 128 9.92 23.42 3.73
CA SER A 128 10.17 24.84 4.03
C SER A 128 10.22 25.70 2.77
N MET A 129 10.94 25.27 1.72
CA MET A 129 10.98 25.97 0.43
C MET A 129 9.60 26.02 -0.26
N ASN A 130 8.77 24.99 -0.08
CA ASN A 130 7.40 25.02 -0.55
C ASN A 130 6.56 26.04 0.22
N LEU A 131 6.65 26.08 1.56
CA LEU A 131 5.93 27.06 2.38
C LEU A 131 6.36 28.50 2.07
N SER A 132 7.66 28.77 1.93
CA SER A 132 8.17 30.10 1.56
C SER A 132 7.67 30.57 0.18
N ARG A 133 7.44 29.64 -0.77
CA ARG A 133 6.84 29.98 -2.07
C ARG A 133 5.34 30.21 -2.01
N LYS A 134 4.60 29.54 -1.12
CA LYS A 134 3.15 29.78 -0.91
C LYS A 134 2.87 31.00 -0.03
N ALA A 135 3.77 31.36 0.87
CA ALA A 135 3.60 32.43 1.86
C ALA A 135 3.99 33.83 1.36
N LYS A 136 4.34 34.01 0.07
CA LYS A 136 4.51 35.34 -0.51
C LYS A 136 3.21 35.77 -1.20
N PRO A 137 2.31 36.52 -0.54
CA PRO A 137 1.33 37.30 -1.26
C PRO A 137 2.06 38.36 -2.08
N SER A 138 1.70 38.49 -3.35
CA SER A 138 2.04 39.65 -4.17
C SER A 138 1.36 40.89 -3.58
N GLY A 139 2.12 41.81 -2.99
CA GLY A 139 1.64 43.16 -2.70
C GLY A 139 2.46 43.93 -1.66
N GLY A 140 3.01 45.08 -2.08
CA GLY A 140 3.37 46.22 -1.21
C GLY A 140 4.79 46.22 -0.64
N GLY A 141 5.53 47.31 -0.85
CA GLY A 141 6.93 47.48 -0.46
C GLY A 141 7.18 48.37 0.76
N GLU A 142 8.38 48.97 0.73
CA GLU A 142 8.94 50.05 1.56
C GLU A 142 9.73 49.64 2.82
N GLY A 143 10.93 50.24 2.94
CA GLY A 143 11.95 49.89 3.93
C GLY A 143 11.92 50.76 5.18
N SER A 144 12.77 50.43 6.15
CA SER A 144 13.29 51.39 7.13
C SER A 144 14.61 50.93 7.76
N SER A 145 15.40 51.94 8.06
CA SER A 145 16.74 52.05 8.64
C SER A 145 16.83 51.78 10.15
N GLY A 146 18.04 51.46 10.64
CA GLY A 146 18.42 51.69 12.04
C GLY A 146 19.76 51.06 12.43
N LYS A 147 20.63 51.79 13.14
CA LYS A 147 22.09 51.68 13.27
C LYS A 147 22.53 51.72 14.74
N SER A 148 23.57 50.96 15.11
CA SER A 148 24.59 51.19 16.19
C SER A 148 25.24 49.83 16.53
N GLY A 149 26.55 49.56 16.52
CA GLY A 149 27.72 50.36 16.83
C GLY A 149 28.10 50.15 18.31
N ASP A 150 29.14 49.36 18.59
CA ASP A 150 29.99 49.54 19.79
C ASP A 150 31.35 48.87 19.59
N THR A 151 32.37 49.51 20.15
CA THR A 151 33.81 49.29 19.95
C THR A 151 34.40 48.64 21.20
#